data_AF-D4JE72-F1
#
_entry.id   AF-D4JE72-F1
#
_cell.length_a   1.000
_cell.length_b   1.000
_cell.length_c   1.000
_cell.angle_alpha   90.00
_cell.angle_beta   90.00
_cell.angle_gamma   90.00
#
_symmetry.space_group_name_H-M   'P 1'
#
loop_
_entity.id
_entity.type
_entity.pdbx_description
1 polymer ?
#
loop_
_entity_poly.entity_id
_entity_poly.type
_entity_poly.pdbx_seq_one_letter_code
_entity_poly.pdbx_strand_id
1 'polypeptide(L)'
;MNGFLSAAIGYSLVDILNKSKKVKFELSPIFICIVAFSFSMTIGVIWEFFEFSMDTFFAMDTQKDTIIHTINSVSIDPSGAMTSISDIKNVMIDGQALNINGYLDIGLIDTMEDLFVNFIGAIIFSIFGFFYTKNQDKKNIAALFVPRQKSKERDYLEIVQKK
;
A
#
# COMPACT_ATOMS: atom_id res chain seq x y z
N MET A 1 9.88 -0.01 5.16
CA MET A 1 9.25 1.34 5.13
C MET A 1 7.76 1.09 5.29
N ASN A 2 7.17 1.28 6.47
CA ASN A 2 5.85 0.69 6.78
C ASN A 2 4.80 0.98 5.69
N GLY A 3 3.96 0.00 5.32
CA GLY A 3 2.92 0.13 4.28
C GLY A 3 2.00 1.37 4.39
N PHE A 4 1.99 2.05 5.53
CA PHE A 4 1.46 3.41 5.71
C PHE A 4 2.05 4.46 4.74
N LEU A 5 3.36 4.44 4.48
CA LEU A 5 4.01 5.33 3.52
C LEU A 5 3.61 5.00 2.08
N SER A 6 3.48 3.71 1.75
CA SER A 6 3.00 3.25 0.44
C SER A 6 1.54 3.65 0.22
N ALA A 7 0.69 3.56 1.25
CA ALA A 7 -0.68 4.07 1.22
C ALA A 7 -0.73 5.60 1.06
N ALA A 8 0.16 6.34 1.72
CA ALA A 8 0.28 7.80 1.59
C ALA A 8 0.79 8.21 0.19
N ILE A 9 1.72 7.45 -0.40
CA ILE A 9 2.20 7.65 -1.77
C ILE A 9 1.09 7.31 -2.77
N GLY A 10 0.35 6.22 -2.56
CA GLY A 10 -0.83 5.86 -3.37
C GLY A 10 -1.90 6.95 -3.34
N TYR A 11 -2.26 7.45 -2.15
CA TYR A 11 -3.16 8.59 -1.99
C TYR A 11 -2.65 9.84 -2.71
N SER A 12 -1.37 10.17 -2.53
CA SER A 12 -0.74 11.35 -3.15
C SER A 12 -0.71 11.25 -4.66
N LEU A 13 -0.50 10.05 -5.20
CA LEU A 13 -0.50 9.81 -6.65
C LEU A 13 -1.89 9.99 -7.23
N VAL A 14 -2.94 9.53 -6.55
CA VAL A 14 -4.30 9.77 -7.05
C VAL A 14 -4.71 11.22 -6.87
N ASP A 15 -4.28 11.91 -5.82
CA ASP A 15 -4.46 13.37 -5.72
C ASP A 15 -3.74 14.12 -6.86
N ILE A 16 -2.54 13.69 -7.24
CA ILE A 16 -1.79 14.24 -8.39
C ILE A 16 -2.52 13.97 -9.71
N LEU A 17 -3.02 12.75 -9.92
CA LEU A 17 -3.81 12.39 -11.10
C LEU A 17 -5.11 13.20 -11.18
N ASN A 18 -5.76 13.43 -10.03
CA ASN A 18 -6.99 14.21 -9.91
C ASN A 18 -6.77 15.73 -10.13
N LYS A 19 -5.59 16.26 -9.82
CA LYS A 19 -5.22 17.67 -10.06
C LYS A 19 -4.93 18.00 -11.53
N SER A 20 -4.81 17.00 -12.41
CA SER A 20 -4.59 17.23 -13.84
C SER A 20 -5.87 17.74 -14.54
N LYS A 21 -6.07 19.06 -14.52
CA LYS A 21 -7.21 19.75 -15.21
C LYS A 21 -7.28 19.55 -16.74
N LYS A 22 -6.36 18.78 -17.34
CA LYS A 22 -6.22 18.63 -18.80
C LYS A 22 -6.79 17.34 -19.37
N VAL A 23 -7.27 16.41 -18.54
CA VAL A 23 -7.90 15.20 -19.03
C VAL A 23 -9.31 15.06 -18.45
N LYS A 24 -10.21 15.85 -19.04
CA LYS A 24 -11.63 15.51 -19.11
C LYS A 24 -11.76 14.28 -20.01
N PHE A 25 -11.32 13.13 -19.52
CA PHE A 25 -11.58 11.89 -20.22
C PHE A 25 -13.07 11.59 -20.11
N GLU A 26 -13.71 11.32 -21.24
CA GLU A 26 -15.00 10.62 -21.33
C GLU A 26 -14.90 9.16 -20.84
N LEU A 27 -13.94 8.84 -19.96
CA LEU A 27 -13.73 7.51 -19.41
C LEU A 27 -14.69 7.30 -18.24
N SER A 28 -15.34 6.14 -18.21
CA SER A 28 -16.22 5.75 -17.11
C SER A 28 -15.49 5.85 -15.76
N PRO A 29 -16.09 6.44 -14.71
CA PRO A 29 -15.51 6.50 -13.37
C PRO A 29 -15.01 5.15 -12.85
N ILE A 30 -15.64 4.05 -13.27
CA ILE A 30 -15.24 2.68 -12.93
C ILE A 30 -13.86 2.35 -13.52
N PHE A 31 -13.60 2.74 -14.76
CA PHE A 31 -12.33 2.47 -15.43
C PHE A 31 -11.17 3.17 -14.71
N ILE A 32 -11.38 4.41 -14.27
CA ILE A 32 -10.39 5.18 -13.50
C ILE A 32 -10.05 4.47 -12.19
N CYS A 33 -11.07 3.97 -11.47
CA CYS A 33 -10.86 3.23 -10.23
C CYS A 33 -10.07 1.93 -10.44
N ILE A 34 -10.37 1.17 -11.49
CA ILE A 34 -9.66 -0.07 -11.80
C ILE A 34 -8.19 0.23 -12.12
N VAL A 35 -7.92 1.23 -12.96
CA VAL A 35 -6.54 1.60 -13.32
C VAL A 35 -5.76 2.09 -12.09
N ALA A 36 -6.38 2.93 -11.25
CA ALA A 36 -5.76 3.43 -10.02
C ALA A 36 -5.47 2.28 -9.04
N PHE A 37 -6.41 1.35 -8.88
CA PHE A 37 -6.23 0.15 -8.06
C PHE A 37 -5.07 -0.71 -8.57
N SER A 38 -5.06 -1.05 -9.86
CA SER A 38 -3.99 -1.87 -10.47
C SER A 38 -2.62 -1.20 -10.35
N PHE A 39 -2.56 0.12 -10.54
CA PHE A 39 -1.31 0.87 -10.36
C PHE A 39 -0.83 0.83 -8.89
N SER A 40 -1.72 1.07 -7.92
CA SER A 40 -1.39 1.00 -6.49
C SER A 40 -0.87 -0.38 -6.08
N MET A 41 -1.51 -1.45 -6.55
CA MET A 41 -1.06 -2.81 -6.28
C MET A 41 0.31 -3.09 -6.90
N THR A 42 0.57 -2.59 -8.11
CA THR A 42 1.87 -2.77 -8.79
C THR A 42 3.00 -2.13 -8.01
N ILE A 43 2.81 -0.91 -7.49
CA ILE A 43 3.82 -0.25 -6.65
C ILE A 43 4.09 -1.03 -5.37
N GLY A 44 3.04 -1.58 -4.73
CA GLY A 44 3.20 -2.43 -3.55
C GLY A 44 4.04 -3.67 -3.85
N VAL A 45 3.75 -4.40 -4.94
CA VAL A 45 4.54 -5.58 -5.32
C VAL A 45 6.00 -5.23 -5.64
N ILE A 46 6.26 -4.10 -6.29
CA ILE A 46 7.63 -3.63 -6.55
C ILE A 46 8.38 -3.35 -5.25
N TRP A 47 7.69 -2.83 -4.24
CA TRP A 47 8.26 -2.61 -2.91
C TRP A 47 8.66 -3.93 -2.24
N GLU A 48 7.80 -4.95 -2.27
CA GLU A 48 8.13 -6.28 -1.74
C GLU A 48 9.32 -6.92 -2.46
N PHE A 49 9.42 -6.75 -3.79
CA PHE A 49 10.58 -7.22 -4.55
C PHE A 49 11.86 -6.52 -4.14
N PHE A 50 11.78 -5.23 -3.79
CA PHE A 50 12.92 -4.49 -3.29
C PHE A 50 13.37 -5.02 -1.92
N GLU A 51 12.45 -5.17 -0.95
CA GLU A 51 12.79 -5.66 0.39
C GLU A 51 13.40 -7.08 0.32
N PHE A 52 12.75 -8.00 -0.39
CA PHE A 52 13.29 -9.35 -0.61
C PHE A 52 14.68 -9.33 -1.26
N SER A 53 14.91 -8.44 -2.24
CA SER A 53 16.22 -8.32 -2.91
C SER A 53 17.29 -7.76 -1.97
N MET A 54 16.95 -6.79 -1.13
CA MET A 54 17.89 -6.22 -0.16
C MET A 54 18.30 -7.25 0.89
N ASP A 55 17.35 -8.04 1.37
CA ASP A 55 17.62 -9.06 2.38
C ASP A 55 18.45 -10.21 1.78
N THR A 56 18.13 -10.61 0.55
CA THR A 56 18.84 -11.72 -0.14
C THR A 56 20.25 -11.34 -0.60
N PHE A 57 20.43 -10.18 -1.23
CA PHE A 57 21.69 -9.84 -1.89
C PHE A 57 22.61 -8.93 -1.07
N PHE A 58 22.05 -8.18 -0.12
CA PHE A 58 22.81 -7.20 0.65
C PHE A 58 22.85 -7.53 2.14
N ALA A 59 22.30 -8.69 2.55
CA ALA A 59 22.23 -9.14 3.94
C ALA A 59 21.65 -8.05 4.88
N MET A 60 20.65 -7.32 4.37
CA MET A 60 19.87 -6.37 5.15
C MET A 60 18.72 -7.10 5.87
N ASP A 61 18.05 -6.35 6.73
CA ASP A 61 16.89 -6.80 7.51
C ASP A 61 15.75 -5.79 7.27
N THR A 62 15.20 -5.83 6.05
CA THR A 62 14.16 -4.91 5.60
C THR A 62 12.77 -5.46 5.82
N GLN A 63 12.58 -6.78 5.67
CA GLN A 63 11.39 -7.50 6.10
C GLN A 63 11.40 -7.73 7.60
N LYS A 64 10.24 -7.65 8.27
CA LYS A 64 10.15 -7.89 9.72
C LYS A 64 9.99 -9.36 10.06
N ASP A 65 10.79 -9.77 11.03
CA ASP A 65 10.68 -11.06 11.67
C ASP A 65 9.36 -11.25 12.44
N THR A 66 8.77 -12.43 12.31
CA THR A 66 7.61 -12.86 13.10
C THR A 66 7.87 -14.19 13.79
N ILE A 67 7.60 -14.25 15.10
CA ILE A 67 7.69 -15.49 15.86
C ILE A 67 6.37 -16.26 15.71
N ILE A 68 6.45 -17.47 15.15
CA ILE A 68 5.33 -18.40 15.04
C ILE A 68 5.56 -19.64 15.90
N HIS A 69 4.46 -20.23 16.39
CA HIS A 69 4.52 -21.42 17.26
C HIS A 69 4.04 -22.70 16.56
N THR A 70 3.56 -22.57 15.33
CA THR A 70 3.00 -23.69 14.56
C THR A 70 3.48 -23.64 13.12
N ILE A 71 3.99 -24.76 12.61
CA ILE A 71 4.36 -24.95 11.21
C ILE A 71 3.44 -26.02 10.64
N ASN A 72 2.78 -25.71 9.52
CA ASN A 72 1.99 -26.67 8.76
C ASN A 72 2.70 -26.91 7.42
N SER A 73 3.14 -28.15 7.16
CA SER A 73 3.80 -28.46 5.89
C SER A 73 3.56 -29.90 5.46
N VAL A 74 3.47 -30.09 4.15
CA VAL A 74 3.47 -31.40 3.49
C VAL A 74 4.89 -31.96 3.34
N SER A 75 5.91 -31.11 3.40
CA SER A 75 7.31 -31.52 3.23
C SER A 75 7.90 -32.24 4.45
N ILE A 76 7.18 -32.20 5.59
CA ILE A 76 7.60 -32.83 6.84
C ILE A 76 7.33 -34.34 6.80
N ASP A 77 6.24 -34.75 6.18
CA ASP A 77 5.86 -36.15 6.08
C ASP A 77 6.35 -36.76 4.75
N PRO A 78 7.19 -37.82 4.77
CA PRO A 78 7.62 -38.51 3.56
C PRO A 78 6.48 -39.05 2.68
N SER A 79 5.29 -39.27 3.26
CA SER A 79 4.09 -39.72 2.54
C SER A 79 3.39 -38.59 1.77
N GLY A 80 3.79 -37.33 1.98
CA GLY A 80 3.16 -36.15 1.40
C GLY A 80 1.87 -35.69 2.11
N ALA A 81 1.54 -36.28 3.26
CA ALA A 81 0.42 -35.82 4.08
C ALA A 81 0.73 -34.48 4.74
N MET A 82 -0.27 -33.61 4.84
CA MET A 82 -0.15 -32.36 5.59
C MET A 82 0.01 -32.66 7.07
N THR A 83 1.16 -32.26 7.63
CA THR A 83 1.50 -32.45 9.05
C THR A 83 1.74 -31.11 9.72
N SER A 84 1.34 -31.02 10.98
CA SER A 84 1.48 -29.83 11.81
C SER A 84 2.47 -30.08 12.93
N ILE A 85 3.47 -29.21 13.07
CA ILE A 85 4.32 -29.11 14.26
C ILE A 85 3.79 -27.93 15.06
N SER A 86 3.22 -28.21 16.22
CA SER A 86 2.66 -27.20 17.14
C SER A 86 3.51 -27.09 18.40
N ASP A 87 3.26 -26.04 19.19
CA ASP A 87 3.95 -25.78 20.46
C ASP A 87 5.48 -25.70 20.34
N ILE A 88 5.95 -25.06 19.26
CA ILE A 88 7.38 -24.83 19.04
C ILE A 88 7.90 -23.90 20.15
N LYS A 89 8.79 -24.43 20.98
CA LYS A 89 9.44 -23.68 22.08
C LYS A 89 10.85 -23.23 21.73
N ASN A 90 11.56 -24.01 20.92
CA ASN A 90 12.95 -23.69 20.57
C ASN A 90 13.34 -24.30 19.24
N VAL A 91 14.22 -23.60 18.54
CA VAL A 91 14.83 -24.05 17.29
C VAL A 91 16.34 -24.16 17.52
N MET A 92 16.93 -25.26 17.07
CA MET A 92 18.36 -25.52 17.18
C MET A 92 19.03 -25.22 15.84
N ILE A 93 20.05 -24.36 15.84
CA ILE A 93 20.89 -24.05 14.67
C ILE A 93 22.30 -24.52 15.00
N ASP A 94 22.81 -25.51 14.27
CA ASP A 94 24.13 -26.12 14.49
C ASP A 94 24.40 -26.52 15.96
N GLY A 95 23.37 -27.04 16.63
CA GLY A 95 23.44 -27.48 18.04
C GLY A 95 23.31 -26.36 19.07
N GLN A 96 23.15 -25.09 18.65
CA GLN A 96 22.84 -23.98 19.54
C GLN A 96 21.36 -23.62 19.50
N ALA A 97 20.78 -23.43 20.69
CA ALA A 97 19.41 -23.01 20.84
C ALA A 97 19.24 -21.51 20.52
N LEU A 98 18.30 -21.18 19.63
CA LEU A 98 17.98 -19.80 19.27
C LEU A 98 17.25 -19.05 20.40
N ASN A 99 16.56 -19.76 21.30
CA ASN A 99 15.92 -19.24 22.52
C ASN A 99 14.90 -18.10 22.31
N ILE A 100 14.23 -18.08 21.16
CA ILE A 100 13.18 -17.07 20.83
C ILE A 100 11.76 -17.53 21.19
N ASN A 101 11.61 -18.64 21.92
CA ASN A 101 10.32 -19.23 22.29
C ASN A 101 9.40 -19.56 21.08
N GLY A 102 9.97 -19.93 19.94
CA GLY A 102 9.20 -20.19 18.72
C GLY A 102 10.09 -20.45 17.51
N TYR A 103 9.47 -20.44 16.33
CA TYR A 103 10.14 -20.44 15.03
C TYR A 103 10.14 -19.03 14.45
N LEU A 104 11.27 -18.63 13.87
CA LEU A 104 11.45 -17.31 13.25
C LEU A 104 11.05 -17.36 11.78
N ASP A 105 9.96 -16.67 11.44
CA ASP A 105 9.62 -16.34 10.05
C ASP A 105 10.31 -15.03 9.69
N ILE A 106 11.18 -15.06 8.69
CA ILE A 106 12.07 -13.94 8.33
C ILE A 106 11.44 -12.89 7.41
N GLY A 107 10.14 -12.99 7.10
CA GLY A 107 9.50 -11.94 6.31
C GLY A 107 8.27 -12.32 5.48
N LEU A 108 7.86 -13.59 5.45
CA LEU A 108 6.63 -13.98 4.73
C LEU A 108 5.41 -13.29 5.35
N ILE A 109 5.34 -13.25 6.68
CA ILE A 109 4.19 -12.65 7.37
C ILE A 109 4.17 -11.13 7.16
N ASP A 110 5.32 -10.45 7.25
CA ASP A 110 5.44 -9.00 7.00
C ASP A 110 5.08 -8.64 5.55
N THR A 111 5.62 -9.37 4.57
CA THR A 111 5.28 -9.23 3.14
C THR A 111 3.77 -9.32 2.91
N MET A 112 3.14 -10.34 3.50
CA MET A 112 1.70 -10.55 3.34
C MET A 112 0.88 -9.47 4.04
N GLU A 113 1.30 -9.03 5.22
CA GLU A 113 0.68 -7.91 5.93
C GLU A 113 0.70 -6.63 5.09
N ASP A 114 1.87 -6.26 4.54
CA ASP A 114 2.03 -5.05 3.74
C ASP A 114 1.19 -5.11 2.45
N LEU A 115 1.13 -6.27 1.77
CA LEU A 115 0.26 -6.47 0.61
C LEU A 115 -1.23 -6.38 0.97
N PHE A 116 -1.66 -6.92 2.12
CA PHE A 116 -3.05 -6.81 2.57
C PHE A 116 -3.43 -5.37 2.93
N VAL A 117 -2.55 -4.66 3.65
CA VAL A 117 -2.74 -3.25 3.99
C VAL A 117 -2.84 -2.40 2.72
N ASN A 118 -1.96 -2.63 1.73
CA ASN A 118 -2.03 -1.95 0.43
C ASN A 118 -3.32 -2.27 -0.33
N PHE A 119 -3.74 -3.54 -0.35
CA PHE A 119 -4.97 -3.97 -1.02
C PHE A 119 -6.22 -3.30 -0.43
N ILE A 120 -6.36 -3.32 0.89
CA ILE A 120 -7.48 -2.65 1.58
C ILE A 120 -7.44 -1.15 1.33
N GLY A 121 -6.26 -0.53 1.44
CA GLY A 121 -6.05 0.88 1.14
C GLY A 121 -6.49 1.25 -0.28
N ALA A 122 -6.08 0.45 -1.26
CA ALA A 122 -6.42 0.65 -2.67
C ALA A 122 -7.93 0.48 -2.95
N ILE A 123 -8.62 -0.46 -2.28
CA ILE A 123 -10.08 -0.60 -2.37
C ILE A 123 -10.78 0.64 -1.81
N ILE A 124 -10.45 1.03 -0.58
CA ILE A 124 -11.06 2.17 0.09
C ILE A 124 -10.85 3.43 -0.76
N PHE A 125 -9.63 3.63 -1.23
CA PHE A 125 -9.28 4.75 -2.10
C PHE A 125 -10.10 4.72 -3.40
N SER A 126 -10.21 3.56 -4.05
CA SER A 126 -10.98 3.41 -5.29
C SER A 126 -12.47 3.71 -5.10
N ILE A 127 -13.05 3.32 -3.97
CA ILE A 127 -14.45 3.64 -3.62
C ILE A 127 -14.63 5.15 -3.45
N PHE A 128 -13.75 5.82 -2.69
CA PHE A 128 -13.81 7.27 -2.52
C PHE A 128 -13.57 8.01 -3.85
N GLY A 129 -12.61 7.56 -4.66
CA GLY A 129 -12.36 8.08 -5.99
C GLY A 129 -13.56 7.96 -6.93
N PHE A 130 -14.29 6.84 -6.86
CA PHE A 130 -15.52 6.63 -7.63
C PHE A 130 -16.59 7.64 -7.25
N PHE A 131 -16.89 7.79 -5.95
CA PHE A 131 -17.91 8.74 -5.49
C PHE A 131 -17.51 10.20 -5.72
N TYR A 132 -16.23 10.54 -5.58
CA TYR A 132 -15.72 11.87 -5.87
C TYR A 132 -15.91 12.22 -7.36
N THR A 133 -15.52 11.31 -8.25
CA THR A 133 -15.62 11.51 -9.70
C THR A 133 -17.09 11.53 -10.16
N LYS A 134 -17.94 10.68 -9.59
CA LYS A 134 -19.37 10.61 -9.91
C LYS A 134 -20.17 11.81 -9.40
N ASN A 135 -19.79 12.41 -8.28
CA ASN A 135 -20.50 13.54 -7.66
C ASN A 135 -19.96 14.92 -8.09
N GLN A 136 -19.00 14.99 -9.01
CA GLN A 136 -18.38 16.23 -9.48
C GLN A 136 -19.39 17.20 -10.12
N ASP A 137 -20.53 16.71 -10.61
CA ASP A 137 -21.62 17.51 -11.18
C ASP A 137 -22.58 18.13 -10.14
N LYS A 138 -22.55 17.68 -8.88
CA LYS A 138 -23.36 18.27 -7.80
C LYS A 138 -22.46 18.99 -6.80
N LYS A 139 -22.33 20.32 -7.00
CA LYS A 139 -21.71 21.28 -6.06
C LYS A 139 -22.04 20.91 -4.61
N ASN A 140 -21.08 20.37 -3.84
CA ASN A 140 -21.30 20.17 -2.41
C ASN A 140 -20.01 20.18 -1.58
N ILE A 141 -20.06 20.97 -0.51
CA ILE A 141 -19.31 21.03 0.76
C ILE A 141 -17.76 21.04 0.75
N ALA A 142 -17.07 20.27 -0.10
CA ALA A 142 -15.60 20.29 -0.19
C ALA A 142 -15.07 21.62 -0.74
N ALA A 143 -15.90 22.39 -1.44
CA ALA A 143 -15.59 23.73 -1.92
C ALA A 143 -15.39 24.76 -0.79
N LEU A 144 -15.81 24.45 0.45
CA LEU A 144 -15.62 25.31 1.61
C LEU A 144 -14.24 25.14 2.26
N PHE A 145 -13.62 23.96 2.09
CA PHE A 145 -12.37 23.59 2.76
C PHE A 145 -11.15 23.55 1.83
N VAL A 146 -11.34 23.58 0.51
CA VAL A 146 -10.24 23.61 -0.46
C VAL A 146 -9.96 25.06 -0.89
N PRO A 147 -8.75 25.60 -0.65
CA PRO A 147 -8.35 26.92 -1.13
C PRO A 147 -8.48 26.98 -2.66
N ARG A 148 -9.34 27.86 -3.17
CA ARG A 148 -9.42 28.15 -4.60
C ARG A 148 -8.43 29.26 -4.96
N GLN A 149 -7.77 29.14 -6.11
CA GLN A 149 -7.06 30.29 -6.69
C GLN A 149 -8.05 31.45 -6.87
N LYS A 150 -7.67 32.65 -6.36
CA LYS A 150 -8.46 33.88 -6.51
C LYS A 150 -8.75 34.14 -7.99
N SER A 151 -9.99 34.54 -8.32
CA SER A 151 -10.29 35.03 -9.66
C SER A 151 -9.55 36.36 -9.88
N LYS A 152 -9.09 36.58 -11.12
CA LYS A 152 -8.32 37.77 -11.53
C LYS A 152 -8.96 39.10 -11.14
N GLU A 153 -10.30 39.15 -11.12
CA GLU A 153 -11.06 40.34 -10.70
C GLU A 153 -10.92 40.73 -9.23
N ARG A 154 -10.41 39.86 -8.36
CA ARG A 154 -10.19 40.12 -6.92
C ARG A 154 -8.71 40.08 -6.54
N ASP A 155 -7.84 40.07 -7.55
CA ASP A 155 -6.41 40.13 -7.34
C ASP A 155 -5.96 41.60 -7.28
N TYR A 156 -5.80 42.12 -6.07
CA TYR A 156 -5.41 43.51 -5.83
C TYR A 156 -4.07 43.86 -6.49
N LEU A 157 -3.19 42.88 -6.72
CA LEU A 157 -1.89 43.09 -7.38
C LEU A 157 -2.05 43.35 -8.88
N GLU A 158 -2.91 42.60 -9.58
CA GLU A 158 -3.22 42.85 -10.99
C GLU A 158 -4.01 44.17 -11.18
N ILE A 159 -4.88 44.53 -10.23
CA ILE A 159 -5.64 45.79 -10.27
C ILE A 159 -4.71 47.01 -10.11
N VAL A 160 -3.70 46.91 -9.26
CA VAL A 160 -2.73 48.00 -9.04
C VAL A 160 -1.76 48.13 -10.22
N GLN A 161 -1.39 47.03 -10.88
CA GLN A 161 -0.53 47.07 -12.08
C GLN A 161 -1.24 47.59 -13.35
N LYS A 162 -2.58 47.65 -13.36
CA LYS A 162 -3.38 48.17 -14.48
C LYS A 162 -3.82 49.63 -14.34
N LYS A 163 -3.41 50.32 -13.27
CA LYS A 163 -3.54 51.77 -13.12
C LYS A 163 -2.20 52.45 -13.40
#